data_AF-A0A351IXM5-F1
#
_entry.id   AF-A0A351IXM5-F1
#
_cell.length_a   1.000
_cell.length_b   1.000
_cell.length_c   1.000
_cell.angle_alpha   90.00
_cell.angle_beta   90.00
_cell.angle_gamma   90.00
#
_symmetry.space_group_name_H-M   'P 1'
#
loop_
_entity.id
_entity.type
_entity.pdbx_description
1 polymer ?
#
loop_
_entity_poly.entity_id
_entity_poly.type
_entity_poly.pdbx_seq_one_letter_code
_entity_poly.pdbx_strand_id
1 'polypeptide(L)' 'IIQLPSYTDNEKISIAKHHLIPKQLKRHGLSKRQMMVTDDAIREMIIYYTHESGVRNLE' A
#
# COMPACT_ATOMS: atom_id res chain seq x y z
N ILE A 1 -22.75 15.20 8.53
CA ILE A 1 -22.00 14.58 7.41
C ILE A 1 -20.54 14.52 7.84
N ILE A 2 -19.90 13.35 7.86
CA ILE A 2 -18.47 13.20 8.20
C ILE A 2 -17.69 13.16 6.89
N GLN A 3 -16.81 14.12 6.66
CA GLN A 3 -15.89 14.11 5.51
C GLN A 3 -14.63 13.35 5.91
N LEU A 4 -14.32 12.29 5.18
CA LEU A 4 -13.05 11.59 5.29
C LEU A 4 -12.10 12.19 4.25
N PRO A 5 -10.99 12.81 4.66
CA PRO A 5 -10.02 13.32 3.70
C PRO A 5 -9.42 12.17 2.90
N SER A 6 -9.11 12.43 1.63
CA SER A 6 -8.35 11.50 0.79
C SER A 6 -6.90 11.43 1.31
N TYR A 7 -6.28 10.26 1.21
CA TYR A 7 -4.86 10.13 1.54
C TYR A 7 -3.99 10.72 0.45
N THR A 8 -2.94 11.43 0.85
CA THR A 8 -1.83 11.80 -0.02
C THR A 8 -1.02 10.57 -0.43
N ASP A 9 -0.27 10.65 -1.53
CA ASP A 9 0.56 9.53 -1.99
C ASP A 9 1.58 9.08 -0.95
N ASN A 10 2.16 10.02 -0.19
CA ASN A 10 3.10 9.71 0.88
C ASN A 10 2.43 8.97 2.05
N GLU A 11 1.20 9.34 2.41
CA GLU A 11 0.42 8.62 3.42
C GLU A 11 0.08 7.21 2.93
N LYS A 12 -0.31 7.04 1.67
CA LYS A 12 -0.56 5.73 1.06
C LYS A 12 0.70 4.85 1.05
N ILE A 13 1.86 5.40 0.70
CA ILE A 13 3.15 4.68 0.76
C ILE A 13 3.41 4.21 2.19
N SER A 14 3.22 5.08 3.19
CA SER A 14 3.42 4.73 4.59
C SER A 14 2.46 3.62 5.04
N ILE A 15 1.19 3.70 4.67
CA ILE A 15 0.18 2.67 4.99
C ILE A 15 0.53 1.35 4.32
N ALA A 16 0.95 1.37 3.05
CA ALA A 16 1.35 0.18 2.32
C ALA A 16 2.54 -0.53 2.99
N LYS A 17 3.59 0.21 3.33
CA LYS A 17 4.81 -0.35 3.95
C LYS A 17 4.56 -0.93 5.34
N HIS A 18 3.80 -0.22 6.17
CA HIS A 18 3.66 -0.58 7.58
C HIS A 18 2.48 -1.53 7.85
N HIS A 19 1.46 -1.52 6.99
CA HIS A 19 0.23 -2.28 7.24
C HIS A 19 -0.11 -3.26 6.12
N LEU A 20 -0.22 -2.80 4.86
CA LEU A 20 -0.76 -3.64 3.78
C LEU A 20 0.22 -4.75 3.39
N ILE A 21 1.47 -4.41 3.08
CA ILE A 21 2.47 -5.39 2.64
C ILE A 21 2.76 -6.43 3.72
N PRO A 22 3.01 -6.08 4.99
CA PRO A 22 3.18 -7.08 6.04
C PRO A 22 1.96 -8.00 6.22
N LYS A 23 0.74 -7.44 6.09
CA LYS A 23 -0.51 -8.21 6.15
C LYS A 23 -0.62 -9.20 4.99
N GLN A 24 -0.29 -8.76 3.78
CA GLN A 24 -0.26 -9.62 2.58
C GLN A 24 0.75 -10.74 2.69
N LEU A 25 2.00 -10.41 3.06
CA LEU A 25 3.06 -11.39 3.24
C LEU A 25 2.64 -12.47 4.25
N LYS A 26 2.06 -12.06 5.39
CA LYS A 26 1.55 -12.99 6.40
C LYS A 26 0.41 -13.87 5.83
N ARG A 27 -0.52 -13.28 5.08
CA ARG A 27 -1.66 -14.01 4.48
C ARG A 27 -1.22 -15.07 3.47
N HIS A 28 -0.15 -14.78 2.72
CA HIS A 28 0.41 -15.68 1.70
C HIS A 28 1.56 -16.56 2.22
N GLY A 29 1.87 -16.52 3.52
CA GLY A 29 2.94 -17.32 4.12
C GLY A 29 4.35 -16.94 3.66
N LEU A 30 4.53 -15.72 3.15
CA LEU A 30 5.82 -15.23 2.66
C LEU A 30 6.59 -14.50 3.77
N SER A 31 7.88 -14.78 3.86
CA SER A 31 8.81 -14.00 4.70
C SER A 31 9.34 -12.77 3.94
N LYS A 32 9.77 -11.74 4.68
CA LYS A 32 10.41 -10.54 4.10
C LYS A 32 11.68 -10.84 3.30
N ARG A 33 12.30 -12.00 3.49
CA ARG A 33 13.48 -12.43 2.72
C ARG A 33 13.09 -13.05 1.37
N GLN A 34 11.89 -13.62 1.27
CA GLN A 34 11.39 -14.22 0.02
C GLN A 34 10.78 -13.17 -0.91
N MET A 35 10.23 -12.09 -0.34
CA MET A 35 9.64 -11.01 -1.12
C MET A 35 9.89 -9.67 -0.43
N MET A 36 10.54 -8.77 -1.17
CA MET A 36 10.78 -7.39 -0.77
C MET A 36 10.17 -6.48 -1.83
N VAL A 37 9.36 -5.53 -1.38
CA VAL A 37 8.79 -4.50 -2.25
C VAL A 37 9.49 -3.20 -1.91
N THR A 38 10.07 -2.55 -2.93
CA THR A 38 10.78 -1.28 -2.79
C THR A 38 9.79 -0.11 -2.72
N ASP A 39 10.22 0.99 -2.12
CA ASP A 39 9.39 2.20 -2.02
C ASP A 39 8.99 2.74 -3.39
N ASP A 40 9.89 2.64 -4.38
CA ASP A 40 9.61 3.06 -5.76
C ASP A 40 8.55 2.17 -6.41
N ALA A 41 8.59 0.85 -6.19
CA ALA A 41 7.55 -0.04 -6.69
C ALA A 41 6.18 0.28 -6.07
N ILE A 42 6.13 0.58 -4.76
CA ILE A 42 4.89 1.00 -4.09
C ILE A 42 4.39 2.32 -4.68
N ARG A 43 5.28 3.28 -4.90
CA ARG A 43 4.95 4.57 -5.52
C ARG A 43 4.39 4.38 -6.94
N GLU A 44 5.03 3.55 -7.76
CA GLU A 44 4.53 3.25 -9.11
C GLU A 44 3.16 2.58 -9.08
N MET A 45 2.93 1.62 -8.16
CA MET A 45 1.61 1.01 -7.96
C MET A 45 0.54 2.06 -7.62
N ILE A 46 0.85 2.98 -6.71
CA ILE A 46 -0.09 4.04 -6.32
C ILE A 46 -0.41 4.95 -7.49
N ILE A 47 0.59 5.38 -8.25
CA ILE A 47 0.43 6.38 -9.32
C ILE A 47 -0.22 5.77 -10.58
N TYR A 48 0.23 4.59 -10.99
CA TYR A 48 -0.12 4.03 -12.30
C TYR A 48 -1.17 2.92 -12.24
N TYR A 49 -1.34 2.28 -11.09
CA TYR A 49 -2.19 1.09 -10.96
C TYR A 49 -3.35 1.27 -9.96
N THR A 50 -3.40 2.39 -9.24
CA THR A 50 -4.54 2.73 -8.37
C THR A 50 -5.07 4.12 -8.69
N HIS A 51 -6.38 4.25 -8.91
CA HIS A 51 -7.02 5.56 -9.07
C HIS A 51 -8.15 5.72 -8.04
N GLU A 52 -7.76 5.82 -6.78
CA GLU A 52 -8.69 5.96 -5.64
C GLU A 52 -8.17 6.97 -4.60
N SER A 53 -9.09 7.51 -3.80
CA SER A 53 -8.77 8.33 -2.63
C SER A 53 -8.24 7.53 -1.43
N GLY A 54 -8.48 6.20 -1.43
CA GLY A 54 -8.17 5.27 -0.35
C GLY A 54 -6.95 4.38 -0.64
N VAL A 55 -6.97 3.17 -0.09
CA VAL A 55 -5.94 2.12 -0.30
C VAL A 55 -6.56 0.74 -0.53
N ARG A 56 -7.82 0.66 -0.95
CA ARG A 56 -8.54 -0.62 -1.09
C ARG A 56 -8.03 -1.47 -2.26
N ASN A 57 -7.70 -0.82 -3.37
CA ASN A 57 -7.10 -1.43 -4.55
C ASN A 57 -5.59 -1.66 -4.37
N LEU A 58 -4.97 -1.06 -3.35
CA LEU A 58 -3.56 -1.25 -2.99
C LEU A 58 -3.34 -2.47 -2.06
N GLU A 59 -4.42 -3.04 -1.52
CA GLU A 59 -4.37 -4.21 -0.61
C GLU A 59 -4.23 -5.55 -1.34
#